data_AF-A0A9W9PU48-F1
#
_entry.id   AF-A0A9W9PU48-F1
#
_cell.length_a   1.000
_cell.length_b   1.000
_cell.length_c   1.000
_cell.angle_alpha   90.00
_cell.angle_beta   90.00
_cell.angle_gamma   90.00
#
_symmetry.space_group_name_H-M   'P 1'
#
loop_
_entity.id
_entity.type
_entity.pdbx_description
1 polymer ?
#
loop_
_entity_poly.entity_id
_entity_poly.type
_entity_poly.pdbx_seq_one_letter_code
_entity_poly.pdbx_strand_id
1 'polypeptide(L)'
;MTQVANSTLLDPHVPLVLPNGHPGDWNEKTQQNALKKRISPALKTTLSHALEELDTQAGQYARSGSSEAQYADSVYQETMRNGMLSLLGVIEIPESQAWEDAMEYCREVIRSPQDNVERAGAEWSRSYSDVCRHLLSRFSPGIVAAARSGCESFVCDHYQGNARSIAHVNKEMNIVRFLPCHNPGFVFHPKKSVLAAVCGEMTARCCSIVTSAWLSPEESIKSGMLSHVALSEEYPVSTGAESKVRLCMVALSVGVAYEAGGQVVNALVDGAAMLAVGTGDQMTVDAVRAWRAVSGCTTPYSSYLWGGSSLKDGLVVPEMIMAMHDLLDWRSDMAARNHENGVSAVYGLGFKDAFHTYLESTLERASSEPLSGAHAMAGVVYLHFTSIRYGSYRYRGDIKKPCQMCQRVLRNVTAKAGLEWKPVPPPSIWSAGDKFRELSKRVVDRFEEQPLVQIGLSWLQHLVVSGEIGLFDALVRMKTLDSRAE
;
A
#
# COMPACT_ATOMS: atom_id res chain seq x y z
N MET A 1 16.78 -10.10 -0.80
CA MET A 1 15.98 -10.20 0.43
C MET A 1 14.52 -10.36 0.06
N THR A 2 14.18 -11.56 -0.42
CA THR A 2 12.87 -12.17 -0.19
C THR A 2 12.54 -12.04 1.30
N GLN A 3 11.28 -11.84 1.70
CA GLN A 3 10.86 -11.92 3.10
C GLN A 3 11.53 -13.14 3.77
N VAL A 4 12.52 -12.89 4.63
CA VAL A 4 13.08 -13.87 5.59
C VAL A 4 12.64 -13.49 7.01
N ALA A 5 11.61 -12.66 7.15
CA ALA A 5 10.98 -12.39 8.43
C ALA A 5 9.51 -12.81 8.34
N ASN A 6 9.30 -14.14 8.34
CA ASN A 6 8.10 -14.84 8.84
C ASN A 6 8.15 -16.38 8.63
N SER A 7 9.33 -16.97 8.39
CA SER A 7 9.52 -18.43 8.40
C SER A 7 9.89 -19.01 9.78
N THR A 8 9.76 -18.25 10.86
CA THR A 8 9.83 -18.80 12.22
C THR A 8 8.54 -19.53 12.54
N LEU A 9 8.57 -20.85 12.31
CA LEU A 9 7.88 -21.92 13.05
C LEU A 9 6.91 -21.39 14.14
N LEU A 10 5.63 -21.25 13.78
CA LEU A 10 4.58 -21.45 14.76
C LEU A 10 4.40 -22.96 14.90
N ASP A 11 4.92 -23.48 16.00
CA ASP A 11 4.67 -24.84 16.47
C ASP A 11 3.14 -25.10 16.48
N PRO A 12 2.64 -26.15 15.82
CA PRO A 12 1.20 -26.47 15.77
C PRO A 12 0.60 -26.85 17.14
N HIS A 13 1.37 -26.81 18.23
CA HIS A 13 0.93 -27.24 19.56
C HIS A 13 0.81 -26.13 20.63
N VAL A 14 0.82 -24.85 20.28
CA VAL A 14 0.51 -23.79 21.27
C VAL A 14 -1.00 -23.54 21.32
N PRO A 15 -1.71 -23.86 22.42
CA PRO A 15 -3.12 -23.53 22.56
C PRO A 15 -3.28 -22.00 22.63
N LEU A 16 -4.16 -21.45 21.80
CA LEU A 16 -4.69 -20.10 21.96
C LEU A 16 -5.43 -20.01 23.30
N VAL A 17 -4.77 -19.44 24.31
CA VAL A 17 -5.42 -19.11 25.58
C VAL A 17 -6.31 -17.90 25.34
N LEU A 18 -7.61 -18.12 25.26
CA LEU A 18 -8.61 -17.05 25.39
C LEU A 18 -8.53 -16.51 26.83
N PRO A 19 -8.43 -15.18 27.03
CA PRO A 19 -8.39 -14.63 28.38
C PRO A 19 -9.78 -14.70 29.01
N ASN A 20 -10.03 -15.75 29.79
CA ASN A 20 -11.10 -15.78 30.78
C ASN A 20 -10.64 -14.99 32.01
N GLY A 21 -10.97 -13.70 32.07
CA GLY A 21 -10.74 -12.84 33.24
C GLY A 21 -11.99 -12.73 34.11
N HIS A 22 -11.93 -13.27 35.33
CA HIS A 22 -12.88 -12.98 36.40
C HIS A 22 -12.76 -11.50 36.87
N PRO A 23 -13.85 -10.89 37.38
CA PRO A 23 -13.86 -9.50 37.81
C PRO A 23 -13.26 -9.38 39.22
N GLY A 24 -12.07 -8.79 39.35
CA GLY A 24 -11.41 -8.61 40.66
C GLY A 24 -10.25 -7.61 40.72
N ASP A 25 -9.40 -7.47 39.69
CA ASP A 25 -8.13 -6.72 39.80
C ASP A 25 -8.05 -5.45 38.92
N TRP A 26 -8.99 -4.52 39.12
CA TRP A 26 -9.12 -3.31 38.28
C TRP A 26 -8.33 -2.07 38.72
N ASN A 27 -7.47 -2.13 39.74
CA ASN A 27 -6.85 -0.91 40.29
C ASN A 27 -5.33 -0.75 40.10
N GLU A 28 -4.55 -1.81 39.82
CA GLU A 28 -3.11 -1.66 39.53
C GLU A 28 -2.79 -1.53 38.04
N LYS A 29 -3.58 -2.15 37.14
CA LYS A 29 -3.41 -2.02 35.68
C LYS A 29 -3.64 -0.59 35.18
N THR A 30 -4.52 0.17 35.83
CA THR A 30 -4.87 1.54 35.44
C THR A 30 -3.72 2.51 35.71
N GLN A 31 -2.91 2.28 36.75
CA GLN A 31 -1.71 3.09 37.02
C GLN A 31 -0.50 2.69 36.16
N GLN A 32 -0.35 1.41 35.80
CA GLN A 32 0.67 1.00 34.82
C GLN A 32 0.32 1.43 33.38
N ASN A 33 -0.96 1.47 33.00
CA ASN A 33 -1.39 2.03 31.72
C ASN A 33 -1.23 3.56 31.67
N ALA A 34 -1.37 4.28 32.78
CA ALA A 34 -1.06 5.71 32.85
C ALA A 34 0.44 6.05 32.68
N LEU A 35 1.34 5.09 32.97
CA LEU A 35 2.78 5.22 32.78
C LEU A 35 3.23 4.86 31.35
N LYS A 36 2.45 4.06 30.60
CA LYS A 36 2.73 3.72 29.19
C LYS A 36 2.38 4.82 28.20
N LYS A 37 1.51 5.76 28.56
CA LYS A 37 1.12 6.91 27.72
C LYS A 37 2.17 8.05 27.62
N ARG A 38 3.38 7.88 28.15
CA ARG A 38 4.44 8.91 28.09
C ARG A 38 5.40 8.69 26.94
N ILE A 39 5.61 9.74 26.15
CA ILE A 39 6.64 9.78 25.10
C ILE A 39 8.01 9.53 25.75
N SER A 40 8.73 8.51 25.30
CA SER A 40 10.07 8.23 25.80
C SER A 40 10.99 9.46 25.64
N PRO A 41 11.87 9.75 26.62
CA PRO A 41 12.77 10.91 26.53
C PRO A 41 13.59 10.93 25.23
N ALA A 42 14.06 9.77 24.80
CA ALA A 42 14.80 9.63 23.54
C ALA A 42 13.97 10.04 22.32
N LEU A 43 12.72 9.57 22.21
CA LEU A 43 11.85 9.95 21.09
C LEU A 43 11.49 11.44 21.14
N LYS A 44 11.24 11.98 22.34
CA LYS A 44 10.97 13.40 22.54
C LYS A 44 12.12 14.27 22.04
N THR A 45 13.37 13.94 22.43
CA THR A 45 14.56 14.66 21.96
C THR A 45 14.70 14.60 20.44
N THR A 46 14.51 13.43 19.83
CA THR A 46 14.61 13.27 18.37
C THR A 46 13.54 14.09 17.64
N LEU A 47 12.29 14.09 18.12
CA LEU A 47 11.20 14.89 17.56
C LEU A 47 11.47 16.39 17.69
N SER A 48 11.92 16.85 18.87
CA SER A 48 12.25 18.27 19.08
C SER A 48 13.37 18.74 18.16
N HIS A 49 14.44 17.94 18.02
CA HIS A 49 15.54 18.28 17.11
C HIS A 49 15.09 18.30 15.65
N ALA A 50 14.27 17.34 15.22
CA ALA A 50 13.74 17.33 13.85
C ALA A 50 12.83 18.54 13.57
N LEU A 51 12.04 18.97 14.56
CA LEU A 51 11.21 20.17 14.48
C LEU A 51 12.06 21.45 14.40
N GLU A 52 13.12 21.55 15.19
CA GLU A 52 14.07 22.68 15.13
C GLU A 52 14.77 22.77 13.75
N GLU A 53 15.19 21.64 13.18
CA GLU A 53 15.79 21.59 11.84
C GLU A 53 14.80 22.01 10.74
N LEU A 54 13.52 21.64 10.89
CA LEU A 54 12.44 22.03 9.97
C LEU A 54 12.23 23.56 10.04
N ASP A 55 12.15 24.10 11.26
CA ASP A 55 11.88 25.53 11.52
C ASP A 55 13.01 26.44 11.07
N THR A 56 14.25 25.99 11.26
CA THR A 56 15.45 26.75 10.89
C THR A 56 15.82 26.59 9.42
N GLN A 57 15.08 25.76 8.66
CA GLN A 57 15.40 25.36 7.29
C GLN A 57 16.84 24.83 7.14
N ALA A 58 17.44 24.33 8.23
CA ALA A 58 18.77 23.75 8.23
C ALA A 58 18.81 22.38 7.52
N GLY A 59 17.63 21.79 7.30
CA GLY A 59 17.42 20.59 6.48
C GLY A 59 17.40 20.89 4.98
N GLN A 60 17.92 19.96 4.19
CA GLN A 60 18.16 20.02 2.74
C GLN A 60 16.89 20.09 1.85
N TYR A 61 15.88 20.89 2.20
CA TYR A 61 14.74 21.18 1.34
C TYR A 61 15.19 22.19 0.29
N ALA A 62 15.56 21.70 -0.89
CA ALA A 62 16.00 22.54 -1.99
C ALA A 62 14.85 23.48 -2.38
N ARG A 63 15.01 24.79 -2.14
CA ARG A 63 14.03 25.80 -2.55
C ARG A 63 13.75 25.66 -4.04
N SER A 64 12.49 25.40 -4.35
CA SER A 64 12.01 25.28 -5.72
C SER A 64 11.87 26.66 -6.36
N GLY A 65 12.16 26.75 -7.66
CA GLY A 65 12.27 28.03 -8.37
C GLY A 65 10.94 28.64 -8.83
N SER A 66 9.83 27.89 -8.82
CA SER A 66 8.50 28.38 -9.23
C SER A 66 7.58 28.64 -8.04
N SER A 67 6.64 29.58 -8.19
CA SER A 67 5.66 29.94 -7.14
C SER A 67 4.83 28.76 -6.65
N GLU A 68 4.38 27.89 -7.56
CA GLU A 68 3.58 26.71 -7.26
C GLU A 68 4.36 25.70 -6.43
N ALA A 69 5.65 25.57 -6.71
CA ALA A 69 6.51 24.64 -5.99
C ALA A 69 6.92 25.20 -4.61
N GLN A 70 6.94 26.53 -4.44
CA GLN A 70 7.13 27.17 -3.14
C GLN A 70 5.88 27.01 -2.27
N TYR A 71 4.69 27.10 -2.88
CA TYR A 71 3.43 26.82 -2.21
C TYR A 71 3.38 25.38 -1.72
N ALA A 72 3.62 24.39 -2.59
CA ALA A 72 3.64 22.99 -2.19
C ALA A 72 4.65 22.72 -1.05
N ASP A 73 5.82 23.36 -1.08
CA ASP A 73 6.82 23.22 -0.01
C ASP A 73 6.32 23.76 1.33
N SER A 74 5.67 24.94 1.32
CA SER A 74 5.05 25.48 2.53
C SER A 74 3.97 24.56 3.11
N VAL A 75 3.15 23.96 2.25
CA VAL A 75 2.10 23.01 2.66
C VAL A 75 2.73 21.78 3.34
N TYR A 76 3.73 21.15 2.71
CA TYR A 76 4.37 19.97 3.31
C TYR A 76 5.12 20.28 4.61
N GLN A 77 5.75 21.45 4.71
CA GLN A 77 6.43 21.88 5.93
C GLN A 77 5.42 22.06 7.07
N GLU A 78 4.29 22.72 6.81
CA GLU A 78 3.23 22.89 7.80
C GLU A 78 2.61 21.55 8.21
N THR A 79 2.30 20.67 7.26
CA THR A 79 1.80 19.33 7.54
C THR A 79 2.78 18.52 8.38
N MET A 80 4.07 18.50 8.01
CA MET A 80 5.09 17.80 8.80
C MET A 80 5.25 18.40 10.20
N ARG A 81 5.20 19.73 10.33
CA ARG A 81 5.24 20.44 11.62
C ARG A 81 4.07 20.01 12.51
N ASN A 82 2.85 20.04 11.99
CA ASN A 82 1.65 19.60 12.70
C ASN A 82 1.78 18.13 13.14
N GLY A 83 2.33 17.29 12.27
CA GLY A 83 2.66 15.90 12.58
C GLY A 83 3.61 15.74 13.76
N MET A 84 4.73 16.47 13.76
CA MET A 84 5.72 16.41 14.84
C MET A 84 5.16 16.95 16.16
N LEU A 85 4.40 18.05 16.12
CA LEU A 85 3.75 18.62 17.31
C LEU A 85 2.70 17.66 17.90
N SER A 86 1.95 16.96 17.04
CA SER A 86 0.99 15.92 17.43
C SER A 86 1.69 14.74 18.09
N LEU A 87 2.76 14.23 17.46
CA LEU A 87 3.59 13.17 18.03
C LEU A 87 4.24 13.57 19.35
N LEU A 88 4.54 14.86 19.56
CA LEU A 88 5.02 15.42 20.84
C LEU A 88 3.91 15.61 21.89
N GLY A 89 2.63 15.52 21.50
CA GLY A 89 1.49 15.82 22.37
C GLY A 89 1.36 17.32 22.68
N VAL A 90 1.87 18.19 21.82
CA VAL A 90 1.74 19.65 21.95
C VAL A 90 0.42 20.14 21.36
N ILE A 91 -0.03 19.51 20.26
CA ILE A 91 -1.35 19.71 19.67
C ILE A 91 -2.09 18.38 19.65
N GLU A 92 -3.41 18.43 19.75
CA GLU A 92 -4.26 17.25 19.83
C GLU A 92 -5.65 17.51 19.24
N ILE A 93 -6.38 16.42 18.97
CA ILE A 93 -7.82 16.45 18.77
C ILE A 93 -8.46 16.15 20.14
N PRO A 94 -9.10 17.14 20.80
CA PRO A 94 -9.64 16.96 22.14
C PRO A 94 -10.66 15.83 22.23
N GLU A 95 -10.69 15.14 23.37
CA GLU A 95 -11.70 14.13 23.71
C GLU A 95 -11.78 12.93 22.73
N SER A 96 -10.69 12.62 22.02
CA SER A 96 -10.64 11.55 21.02
C SER A 96 -9.72 10.39 21.43
N GLN A 97 -10.30 9.27 21.89
CA GLN A 97 -9.52 8.06 22.16
C GLN A 97 -8.84 7.52 20.89
N ALA A 98 -9.51 7.62 19.73
CA ALA A 98 -8.93 7.21 18.46
C ALA A 98 -7.66 8.00 18.11
N TRP A 99 -7.62 9.29 18.47
CA TRP A 99 -6.44 10.12 18.30
C TRP A 99 -5.29 9.69 19.22
N GLU A 100 -5.58 9.45 20.50
CA GLU A 100 -4.58 8.94 21.45
C GLU A 100 -3.96 7.62 20.97
N ASP A 101 -4.81 6.67 20.56
CA ASP A 101 -4.40 5.35 20.07
C ASP A 101 -3.55 5.47 18.81
N ALA A 102 -3.94 6.34 17.87
CA ALA A 102 -3.16 6.61 16.66
C ALA A 102 -1.79 7.20 16.98
N MET A 103 -1.70 8.16 17.91
CA MET A 103 -0.42 8.74 18.28
C MET A 103 0.48 7.72 18.99
N GLU A 104 -0.07 6.88 19.85
CA GLU A 104 0.68 5.80 20.49
C GLU A 104 1.22 4.81 19.45
N TYR A 105 0.36 4.35 18.54
CA TYR A 105 0.75 3.45 17.46
C TYR A 105 1.84 4.05 16.56
N CYS A 106 1.68 5.30 16.10
CA CYS A 106 2.68 5.97 15.28
C CYS A 106 4.03 6.13 16.01
N ARG A 107 4.03 6.42 17.31
CA ARG A 107 5.26 6.49 18.12
C ARG A 107 5.94 5.12 18.22
N GLU A 108 5.17 4.04 18.34
CA GLU A 108 5.71 2.67 18.34
C GLU A 108 6.33 2.30 16.98
N VAL A 109 5.68 2.63 15.87
CA VAL A 109 6.24 2.43 14.52
C VAL A 109 7.57 3.17 14.34
N ILE A 110 7.68 4.40 14.86
CA ILE A 110 8.94 5.16 14.81
C ILE A 110 10.05 4.42 15.59
N ARG A 111 9.73 3.95 16.81
CA ARG A 111 10.69 3.29 17.73
C ARG A 111 11.14 1.92 17.22
N SER A 112 10.19 1.08 16.85
CA SER A 112 10.40 -0.29 16.42
C SER A 112 9.55 -0.55 15.19
N PRO A 113 10.07 -0.34 13.97
CA PRO A 113 9.26 -0.46 12.75
C PRO A 113 8.75 -1.88 12.52
N GLN A 114 9.48 -2.91 12.94
CA GLN A 114 9.10 -4.29 12.66
C GLN A 114 7.83 -4.69 13.41
N ASP A 115 6.83 -5.14 12.63
CA ASP A 115 5.56 -5.61 13.18
C ASP A 115 5.67 -6.97 13.85
N ASN A 116 4.81 -7.18 14.84
CA ASN A 116 4.77 -8.39 15.62
C ASN A 116 3.35 -8.65 16.15
N VAL A 117 3.14 -9.88 16.63
CA VAL A 117 1.83 -10.34 17.13
C VAL A 117 1.33 -9.51 18.30
N GLU A 118 2.22 -9.04 19.18
CA GLU A 118 1.84 -8.20 20.33
C GLU A 118 1.29 -6.85 19.86
N ARG A 119 1.93 -6.24 18.84
CA ARG A 119 1.51 -4.98 18.25
C ARG A 119 0.20 -5.12 17.48
N ALA A 120 0.04 -6.19 16.70
CA ALA A 120 -1.20 -6.48 15.99
C ALA A 120 -2.40 -6.72 16.94
N GLY A 121 -2.15 -7.22 18.16
CA GLY A 121 -3.18 -7.50 19.17
C GLY A 121 -3.39 -6.43 20.24
N ALA A 122 -2.75 -5.27 20.13
CA ALA A 122 -2.80 -4.24 21.16
C ALA A 122 -4.14 -3.46 21.18
N GLU A 123 -4.31 -2.61 22.20
CA GLU A 123 -5.58 -1.95 22.52
C GLU A 123 -6.09 -1.02 21.39
N TRP A 124 -5.19 -0.46 20.57
CA TRP A 124 -5.56 0.37 19.42
C TRP A 124 -6.38 -0.35 18.34
N SER A 125 -6.48 -1.69 18.39
CA SER A 125 -7.40 -2.46 17.53
C SER A 125 -8.87 -2.04 17.69
N ARG A 126 -9.23 -1.44 18.82
CA ARG A 126 -10.56 -0.83 19.05
C ARG A 126 -10.80 0.42 18.19
N SER A 127 -9.71 1.07 17.77
CA SER A 127 -9.70 2.32 17.02
C SER A 127 -9.54 2.13 15.52
N TYR A 128 -9.53 0.88 15.01
CA TYR A 128 -9.60 0.60 13.57
C TYR A 128 -10.75 1.37 12.93
N SER A 129 -10.57 1.75 11.67
CA SER A 129 -11.61 2.41 10.88
C SER A 129 -12.80 1.48 10.65
N ASP A 130 -13.98 2.05 10.39
CA ASP A 130 -15.18 1.28 10.01
C ASP A 130 -14.92 0.45 8.74
N VAL A 131 -14.09 0.96 7.84
CA VAL A 131 -13.65 0.26 6.61
C VAL A 131 -12.88 -1.00 6.98
N CYS A 132 -11.86 -0.89 7.84
CA CYS A 132 -11.06 -2.03 8.28
C CYS A 132 -11.92 -3.06 9.04
N ARG A 133 -12.73 -2.60 10.01
CA ARG A 133 -13.64 -3.49 10.76
C ARG A 133 -14.62 -4.22 9.85
N HIS A 134 -15.19 -3.52 8.86
CA HIS A 134 -16.08 -4.15 7.90
C HIS A 134 -15.35 -5.21 7.09
N LEU A 135 -14.19 -4.90 6.50
CA LEU A 135 -13.41 -5.84 5.71
C LEU A 135 -12.98 -7.08 6.52
N LEU A 136 -12.53 -6.91 7.76
CA LEU A 136 -12.18 -8.01 8.67
C LEU A 136 -13.34 -9.00 8.87
N SER A 137 -14.58 -8.51 8.92
CA SER A 137 -15.77 -9.36 9.06
C SER A 137 -16.14 -10.14 7.79
N ARG A 138 -15.54 -9.82 6.64
CA ARG A 138 -15.89 -10.46 5.35
C ARG A 138 -15.11 -11.72 5.05
N PHE A 139 -14.09 -12.08 5.84
CA PHE A 139 -13.27 -13.24 5.53
C PHE A 139 -13.01 -14.13 6.73
N SER A 140 -12.93 -15.42 6.46
CA SER A 140 -12.53 -16.44 7.43
C SER A 140 -11.02 -16.42 7.67
N PRO A 141 -10.55 -16.79 8.89
CA PRO A 141 -9.15 -17.15 9.11
C PRO A 141 -8.63 -18.18 8.10
N GLY A 142 -9.50 -19.02 7.54
CA GLY A 142 -9.17 -20.01 6.52
C GLY A 142 -8.64 -19.42 5.21
N ILE A 143 -8.90 -18.15 4.90
CA ILE A 143 -8.38 -17.51 3.67
C ILE A 143 -6.84 -17.46 3.68
N VAL A 144 -6.23 -17.15 4.82
CA VAL A 144 -4.76 -17.12 4.94
C VAL A 144 -4.19 -18.53 4.77
N ALA A 145 -4.86 -19.55 5.31
CA ALA A 145 -4.47 -20.95 5.13
C ALA A 145 -4.59 -21.39 3.67
N ALA A 146 -5.66 -20.99 2.98
CA ALA A 146 -5.82 -21.22 1.54
C ALA A 146 -4.71 -20.54 0.73
N ALA A 147 -4.32 -19.31 1.08
CA ALA A 147 -3.21 -18.60 0.43
C ALA A 147 -1.87 -19.33 0.58
N ARG A 148 -1.55 -19.83 1.78
CA ARG A 148 -0.35 -20.63 2.05
C ARG A 148 -0.35 -21.92 1.25
N SER A 149 -1.42 -22.71 1.36
CA SER A 149 -1.56 -23.96 0.62
C SER A 149 -1.49 -23.72 -0.88
N GLY A 150 -2.16 -22.69 -1.38
CA GLY A 150 -2.18 -22.37 -2.80
C GLY A 150 -0.81 -21.98 -3.33
N CYS A 151 -0.06 -21.15 -2.59
CA CYS A 151 1.32 -20.80 -2.93
C CYS A 151 2.23 -22.04 -2.97
N GLU A 152 2.14 -22.93 -1.98
CA GLU A 152 2.97 -24.13 -1.90
C GLU A 152 2.60 -25.14 -3.00
N SER A 153 1.32 -25.48 -3.13
CA SER A 153 0.81 -26.39 -4.15
C SER A 153 1.15 -25.91 -5.54
N PHE A 154 0.95 -24.63 -5.86
CA PHE A 154 1.27 -24.08 -7.18
C PHE A 154 2.74 -24.32 -7.59
N VAL A 155 3.68 -24.04 -6.69
CA VAL A 155 5.12 -24.24 -6.95
C VAL A 155 5.44 -25.74 -7.10
N CYS A 156 4.80 -26.61 -6.33
CA CYS A 156 4.96 -28.06 -6.47
C CYS A 156 4.39 -28.56 -7.81
N ASP A 157 3.16 -28.17 -8.14
CA ASP A 157 2.38 -28.63 -9.30
C ASP A 157 3.02 -28.20 -10.63
N HIS A 158 3.55 -26.97 -10.70
CA HIS A 158 4.00 -26.37 -11.95
C HIS A 158 5.51 -26.18 -12.07
N TYR A 159 6.23 -26.21 -10.95
CA TYR A 159 7.65 -25.89 -10.89
C TYR A 159 8.49 -26.94 -10.14
N GLN A 160 7.95 -28.13 -9.89
CA GLN A 160 8.65 -29.24 -9.22
C GLN A 160 9.23 -28.83 -7.85
N GLY A 161 8.56 -27.92 -7.15
CA GLY A 161 9.04 -27.37 -5.88
C GLY A 161 10.10 -26.27 -6.01
N ASN A 162 10.55 -25.94 -7.22
CA ASN A 162 11.59 -24.92 -7.45
C ASN A 162 11.00 -23.54 -7.79
N ALA A 163 10.59 -22.80 -6.77
CA ALA A 163 10.09 -21.42 -6.91
C ALA A 163 11.06 -20.48 -7.64
N ARG A 164 12.38 -20.69 -7.50
CA ARG A 164 13.41 -19.84 -8.13
C ARG A 164 13.46 -19.96 -9.66
N SER A 165 12.82 -21.00 -10.22
CA SER A 165 12.71 -21.17 -11.68
C SER A 165 11.59 -20.33 -12.31
N ILE A 166 10.73 -19.71 -11.49
CA ILE A 166 9.67 -18.81 -11.97
C ILE A 166 10.34 -17.52 -12.47
N ALA A 167 10.16 -17.22 -13.75
CA ALA A 167 10.60 -15.94 -14.31
C ALA A 167 9.83 -14.80 -13.65
N HIS A 168 10.54 -13.84 -13.06
CA HIS A 168 9.97 -12.75 -12.30
C HIS A 168 10.90 -11.52 -12.27
N VAL A 169 10.32 -10.34 -12.08
CA VAL A 169 11.09 -9.12 -11.81
C VAL A 169 11.69 -9.20 -10.41
N ASN A 170 13.02 -9.09 -10.33
CA ASN A 170 13.73 -8.98 -9.05
C ASN A 170 13.62 -7.54 -8.53
N LYS A 171 12.63 -7.30 -7.67
CA LYS A 171 12.28 -5.98 -7.14
C LYS A 171 13.43 -5.32 -6.37
N GLU A 172 14.18 -6.09 -5.60
CA GLU A 172 15.34 -5.59 -4.83
C GLU A 172 16.47 -5.14 -5.74
N MET A 173 16.84 -5.96 -6.74
CA MET A 173 17.88 -5.61 -7.69
C MET A 173 17.50 -4.37 -8.50
N ASN A 174 16.22 -4.19 -8.82
CA ASN A 174 15.73 -2.99 -9.46
C ASN A 174 15.86 -1.75 -8.56
N ILE A 175 15.52 -1.84 -7.27
CA ILE A 175 15.75 -0.73 -6.32
C ILE A 175 17.23 -0.36 -6.32
N VAL A 176 18.13 -1.34 -6.16
CA VAL A 176 19.59 -1.08 -6.17
C VAL A 176 20.04 -0.42 -7.48
N ARG A 177 19.50 -0.88 -8.62
CA ARG A 177 19.85 -0.37 -9.95
C ARG A 177 19.35 1.04 -10.21
N PHE A 178 18.11 1.36 -9.81
CA PHE A 178 17.42 2.58 -10.23
C PHE A 178 17.32 3.66 -9.15
N LEU A 179 17.57 3.34 -7.87
CA LEU A 179 17.63 4.33 -6.81
C LEU A 179 18.66 5.45 -7.09
N PRO A 180 19.85 5.20 -7.68
CA PRO A 180 20.79 6.28 -8.01
C PRO A 180 20.28 7.29 -9.04
N CYS A 181 19.41 6.87 -9.96
CA CYS A 181 18.81 7.74 -10.97
C CYS A 181 17.37 8.16 -10.61
N HIS A 182 16.90 7.82 -9.41
CA HIS A 182 15.60 8.21 -8.92
C HIS A 182 15.51 9.74 -8.74
N ASN A 183 14.39 10.30 -9.18
CA ASN A 183 14.06 11.71 -9.02
C ASN A 183 12.85 11.84 -8.08
N PRO A 184 13.01 11.73 -6.75
CA PRO A 184 11.90 11.88 -5.80
C PRO A 184 11.30 13.29 -5.86
N GLY A 185 10.07 13.42 -5.40
CA GLY A 185 9.52 14.74 -5.06
C GLY A 185 10.34 15.39 -3.95
N PHE A 186 10.38 16.72 -3.90
CA PHE A 186 11.26 17.44 -2.96
C PHE A 186 10.89 17.28 -1.48
N VAL A 187 9.73 16.71 -1.15
CA VAL A 187 9.35 16.38 0.23
C VAL A 187 9.95 15.04 0.68
N PHE A 188 10.37 14.19 -0.26
CA PHE A 188 10.86 12.84 0.00
C PHE A 188 12.40 12.81 0.03
N HIS A 189 12.97 13.14 1.19
CA HIS A 189 14.42 13.17 1.41
C HIS A 189 14.88 12.24 2.53
N PRO A 190 16.17 11.80 2.49
CA PRO A 190 17.16 12.07 1.43
C PRO A 190 16.90 11.23 0.17
N LYS A 191 17.34 11.70 -1.00
CA LYS A 191 17.07 11.02 -2.30
C LYS A 191 17.53 9.56 -2.37
N LYS A 192 18.55 9.21 -1.58
CA LYS A 192 19.15 7.88 -1.51
C LYS A 192 18.51 6.96 -0.46
N SER A 193 17.54 7.45 0.31
CA SER A 193 16.81 6.61 1.27
C SER A 193 15.83 5.71 0.51
N VAL A 194 15.84 4.43 0.87
CA VAL A 194 14.87 3.48 0.33
C VAL A 194 13.47 3.81 0.86
N LEU A 195 13.35 4.14 2.15
CA LEU A 195 12.05 4.50 2.74
C LEU A 195 11.43 5.73 2.08
N ALA A 196 12.21 6.81 1.88
CA ALA A 196 11.73 8.01 1.21
C ALA A 196 11.31 7.71 -0.24
N ALA A 197 12.04 6.86 -0.95
CA ALA A 197 11.70 6.47 -2.31
C ALA A 197 10.39 5.67 -2.38
N VAL A 198 10.17 4.71 -1.48
CA VAL A 198 8.92 3.94 -1.46
C VAL A 198 7.73 4.80 -1.01
N CYS A 199 7.87 5.64 0.02
CA CYS A 199 6.82 6.59 0.42
C CYS A 199 6.46 7.57 -0.70
N GLY A 200 7.45 8.02 -1.47
CA GLY A 200 7.21 8.90 -2.62
C GLY A 200 6.52 8.18 -3.78
N GLU A 201 7.08 7.05 -4.24
CA GLU A 201 6.62 6.37 -5.45
C GLU A 201 5.42 5.46 -5.23
N MET A 202 5.47 4.62 -4.20
CA MET A 202 4.48 3.58 -3.96
C MET A 202 3.20 4.11 -3.34
N THR A 203 3.28 5.16 -2.52
CA THR A 203 2.10 5.74 -1.88
C THR A 203 1.78 7.12 -2.45
N ALA A 204 2.54 8.17 -2.15
CA ALA A 204 2.11 9.53 -2.49
C ALA A 204 1.83 9.73 -3.98
N ARG A 205 2.69 9.24 -4.88
CA ARG A 205 2.47 9.32 -6.34
C ARG A 205 1.36 8.40 -6.84
N CYS A 206 1.36 7.13 -6.45
CA CYS A 206 0.37 6.20 -7.02
C CYS A 206 -1.01 6.38 -6.40
N CYS A 207 -1.08 6.53 -5.08
CA CYS A 207 -2.33 6.63 -4.37
C CYS A 207 -3.01 7.99 -4.57
N SER A 208 -2.27 9.05 -4.92
CA SER A 208 -2.90 10.30 -5.38
C SER A 208 -3.62 10.15 -6.72
N ILE A 209 -3.14 9.29 -7.63
CA ILE A 209 -3.88 8.93 -8.86
C ILE A 209 -5.17 8.20 -8.49
N VAL A 210 -5.14 7.42 -7.41
CA VAL A 210 -6.32 6.67 -6.96
C VAL A 210 -7.36 7.59 -6.34
N THR A 211 -6.93 8.48 -5.45
CA THR A 211 -7.83 9.36 -4.68
C THR A 211 -8.26 10.61 -5.45
N SER A 212 -7.60 10.95 -6.56
CA SER A 212 -8.04 12.02 -7.47
C SER A 212 -9.39 11.76 -8.14
N ALA A 213 -9.98 10.57 -7.93
CA ALA A 213 -11.37 10.30 -8.28
C ALA A 213 -12.37 11.19 -7.53
N TRP A 214 -12.03 11.66 -6.32
CA TRP A 214 -12.95 12.45 -5.49
C TRP A 214 -12.30 13.56 -4.67
N LEU A 215 -10.97 13.68 -4.68
CA LEU A 215 -10.23 14.73 -3.96
C LEU A 215 -9.60 15.74 -4.93
N SER A 216 -9.37 16.96 -4.44
CA SER A 216 -8.55 17.94 -5.14
C SER A 216 -7.10 17.45 -5.28
N PRO A 217 -6.26 18.04 -6.14
CA PRO A 217 -4.88 17.60 -6.33
C PRO A 217 -4.04 17.60 -5.04
N GLU A 218 -4.19 18.63 -4.19
CA GLU A 218 -3.49 18.72 -2.91
C GLU A 218 -3.97 17.61 -1.95
N GLU A 219 -5.29 17.49 -1.77
CA GLU A 219 -5.88 16.50 -0.88
C GLU A 219 -5.58 15.07 -1.34
N SER A 220 -5.52 14.82 -2.66
CA SER A 220 -5.17 13.52 -3.23
C SER A 220 -3.75 13.11 -2.84
N ILE A 221 -2.80 14.04 -2.91
CA ILE A 221 -1.41 13.80 -2.52
C ILE A 221 -1.29 13.60 -1.01
N LYS A 222 -1.93 14.45 -0.21
CA LYS A 222 -1.99 14.31 1.25
C LYS A 222 -2.58 12.96 1.65
N SER A 223 -3.70 12.56 1.05
CA SER A 223 -4.32 11.25 1.26
C SER A 223 -3.35 10.11 0.95
N GLY A 224 -2.61 10.23 -0.15
CA GLY A 224 -1.52 9.32 -0.51
C GLY A 224 -0.51 9.09 0.63
N MET A 225 -0.24 10.09 1.46
CA MET A 225 0.73 10.03 2.55
C MET A 225 0.25 9.29 3.80
N LEU A 226 -1.04 9.01 3.96
CA LEU A 226 -1.54 8.35 5.18
C LEU A 226 -0.91 6.98 5.43
N SER A 227 -0.61 6.22 4.37
CA SER A 227 0.01 4.89 4.50
C SER A 227 1.52 4.91 4.72
N HIS A 228 2.18 6.06 4.90
CA HIS A 228 3.61 6.04 5.24
C HIS A 228 3.88 5.35 6.59
N VAL A 229 2.91 5.35 7.51
CA VAL A 229 3.01 4.59 8.76
C VAL A 229 3.14 3.10 8.45
N ALA A 230 2.22 2.53 7.67
CA ALA A 230 2.27 1.12 7.28
C ALA A 230 3.52 0.77 6.44
N LEU A 231 3.92 1.62 5.50
CA LEU A 231 5.17 1.42 4.75
C LEU A 231 6.41 1.39 5.64
N SER A 232 6.41 2.18 6.71
CA SER A 232 7.50 2.19 7.67
C SER A 232 7.63 0.84 8.41
N GLU A 233 6.58 0.03 8.44
CA GLU A 233 6.55 -1.32 9.02
C GLU A 233 6.81 -2.44 8.01
N GLU A 234 6.57 -2.20 6.71
CA GLU A 234 6.78 -3.20 5.64
C GLU A 234 8.27 -3.37 5.28
N TYR A 235 9.09 -2.32 5.43
CA TYR A 235 10.51 -2.31 5.00
C TYR A 235 11.57 -2.30 6.12
N PRO A 236 11.36 -2.81 7.35
CA PRO A 236 12.27 -2.61 8.48
C PRO A 236 13.64 -3.26 8.26
N VAL A 237 13.70 -4.37 7.51
CA VAL A 237 14.97 -5.07 7.23
C VAL A 237 15.90 -4.21 6.37
N SER A 238 15.36 -3.41 5.43
CA SER A 238 16.15 -2.56 4.53
C SER A 238 16.25 -1.11 5.00
N THR A 239 15.39 -0.68 5.92
CA THR A 239 15.28 0.73 6.36
C THR A 239 15.40 0.90 7.87
N GLY A 240 15.79 -0.16 8.61
CA GLY A 240 15.86 -0.15 10.07
C GLY A 240 16.70 1.00 10.64
N ALA A 241 17.81 1.32 9.97
CA ALA A 241 18.71 2.42 10.31
C ALA A 241 18.20 3.82 9.92
N GLU A 242 17.15 3.93 9.10
CA GLU A 242 16.61 5.20 8.59
C GLU A 242 15.62 5.86 9.57
N SER A 243 15.95 5.86 10.88
CA SER A 243 15.04 6.32 11.95
C SER A 243 14.56 7.77 11.77
N LYS A 244 15.44 8.68 11.34
CA LYS A 244 15.08 10.08 11.06
C LYS A 244 14.13 10.21 9.87
N VAL A 245 14.37 9.47 8.80
CA VAL A 245 13.49 9.47 7.62
C VAL A 245 12.11 8.93 8.02
N ARG A 246 12.09 7.83 8.77
CA ARG A 246 10.85 7.24 9.29
C ARG A 246 10.05 8.23 10.12
N LEU A 247 10.71 8.94 11.03
CA LEU A 247 10.07 9.99 11.82
C LEU A 247 9.42 11.05 10.91
N CYS A 248 10.13 11.55 9.90
CA CYS A 248 9.57 12.53 8.96
C CYS A 248 8.39 11.98 8.15
N MET A 249 8.48 10.75 7.66
CA MET A 249 7.42 10.12 6.86
C MET A 249 6.17 9.86 7.69
N VAL A 250 6.33 9.35 8.93
CA VAL A 250 5.23 9.17 9.89
C VAL A 250 4.64 10.52 10.31
N ALA A 251 5.47 11.54 10.54
CA ALA A 251 4.99 12.88 10.86
C ALA A 251 4.13 13.45 9.72
N LEU A 252 4.49 13.26 8.45
CA LEU A 252 3.62 13.66 7.33
C LEU A 252 2.25 12.99 7.41
N SER A 253 2.17 11.67 7.63
CA SER A 253 0.89 10.96 7.77
C SER A 253 0.06 11.49 8.93
N VAL A 254 0.69 11.71 10.08
CA VAL A 254 0.02 12.26 11.27
C VAL A 254 -0.49 13.67 11.02
N GLY A 255 0.32 14.51 10.36
CA GLY A 255 -0.08 15.86 9.97
C GLY A 255 -1.31 15.86 9.07
N VAL A 256 -1.34 14.98 8.06
CA VAL A 256 -2.51 14.83 7.18
C VAL A 256 -3.74 14.40 7.98
N ALA A 257 -3.60 13.42 8.88
CA ALA A 257 -4.71 12.96 9.69
C ALA A 257 -5.23 14.04 10.66
N TYR A 258 -4.32 14.88 11.19
CA TYR A 258 -4.67 16.03 12.02
C TYR A 258 -5.47 17.07 11.22
N GLU A 259 -4.98 17.44 10.04
CA GLU A 259 -5.62 18.43 9.15
C GLU A 259 -6.99 17.96 8.67
N ALA A 260 -7.13 16.68 8.33
CA ALA A 260 -8.40 16.09 7.88
C ALA A 260 -9.38 15.86 9.04
N GLY A 261 -8.88 15.43 10.20
CA GLY A 261 -9.68 15.07 11.36
C GLY A 261 -10.67 13.92 11.10
N GLY A 262 -11.69 13.83 11.96
CA GLY A 262 -12.81 12.89 11.79
C GLY A 262 -12.39 11.43 11.65
N GLN A 263 -12.99 10.71 10.71
CA GLN A 263 -12.78 9.28 10.50
C GLN A 263 -11.39 8.94 9.92
N VAL A 264 -10.70 9.91 9.32
CA VAL A 264 -9.36 9.69 8.73
C VAL A 264 -8.35 9.31 9.81
N VAL A 265 -8.51 9.83 11.03
CA VAL A 265 -7.66 9.50 12.19
C VAL A 265 -7.61 7.99 12.43
N ASN A 266 -8.76 7.31 12.36
CA ASN A 266 -8.86 5.87 12.57
C ASN A 266 -8.07 5.07 11.54
N ALA A 267 -7.87 5.59 10.33
CA ALA A 267 -7.14 4.89 9.30
C ALA A 267 -5.63 4.80 9.57
N LEU A 268 -5.08 5.66 10.45
CA LEU A 268 -3.68 5.56 10.85
C LEU A 268 -3.37 4.25 11.56
N VAL A 269 -4.29 3.74 12.39
CA VAL A 269 -4.08 2.49 13.15
C VAL A 269 -4.42 1.23 12.34
N ASP A 270 -5.01 1.37 11.16
CA ASP A 270 -5.37 0.21 10.33
C ASP A 270 -4.13 -0.60 9.89
N GLY A 271 -2.95 0.02 9.86
CA GLY A 271 -1.67 -0.68 9.63
C GLY A 271 -1.41 -1.80 10.64
N ALA A 272 -1.87 -1.66 11.89
CA ALA A 272 -1.73 -2.71 12.89
C ALA A 272 -2.59 -3.96 12.59
N ALA A 273 -3.53 -3.87 11.63
CA ALA A 273 -4.33 -5.00 11.19
C ALA A 273 -3.68 -5.82 10.06
N MET A 274 -2.47 -5.47 9.59
CA MET A 274 -1.85 -6.17 8.45
C MET A 274 -1.66 -7.67 8.69
N LEU A 275 -1.38 -8.06 9.95
CA LEU A 275 -1.25 -9.45 10.39
C LEU A 275 -2.53 -10.03 10.99
N ALA A 276 -3.64 -9.29 10.98
CA ALA A 276 -4.89 -9.73 11.59
C ALA A 276 -5.50 -10.93 10.84
N VAL A 277 -6.12 -11.82 11.60
CA VAL A 277 -6.98 -12.87 11.05
C VAL A 277 -8.40 -12.34 10.92
N GLY A 278 -9.11 -12.81 9.88
CA GLY A 278 -10.49 -12.41 9.65
C GLY A 278 -11.42 -12.88 10.76
N THR A 279 -12.50 -12.13 10.98
CA THR A 279 -13.52 -12.43 11.99
C THR A 279 -14.79 -13.01 11.40
N GLY A 280 -14.85 -13.13 10.07
CA GLY A 280 -15.95 -13.74 9.33
C GLY A 280 -15.80 -15.24 9.13
N ASP A 281 -16.65 -15.78 8.27
CA ASP A 281 -16.71 -17.21 7.92
C ASP A 281 -16.58 -17.46 6.40
N GLN A 282 -16.54 -16.41 5.58
CA GLN A 282 -16.55 -16.54 4.12
C GLN A 282 -15.20 -17.02 3.57
N MET A 283 -15.28 -17.91 2.60
CA MET A 283 -14.16 -18.53 1.87
C MET A 283 -14.35 -18.34 0.35
N THR A 284 -14.51 -17.09 -0.09
CA THR A 284 -14.83 -16.72 -1.48
C THR A 284 -13.75 -15.81 -2.08
N VAL A 285 -13.82 -15.57 -3.39
CA VAL A 285 -12.91 -14.60 -4.07
C VAL A 285 -13.10 -13.18 -3.53
N ASP A 286 -14.32 -12.81 -3.15
CA ASP A 286 -14.62 -11.54 -2.48
C ASP A 286 -13.95 -11.45 -1.10
N ALA A 287 -14.00 -12.54 -0.32
CA ALA A 287 -13.32 -12.63 0.97
C ALA A 287 -11.79 -12.52 0.82
N VAL A 288 -11.23 -13.09 -0.26
CA VAL A 288 -9.81 -12.92 -0.60
C VAL A 288 -9.47 -11.45 -0.81
N ARG A 289 -10.26 -10.70 -1.60
CA ARG A 289 -10.01 -9.26 -1.81
C ARG A 289 -10.12 -8.47 -0.51
N ALA A 290 -11.07 -8.80 0.36
CA ALA A 290 -11.20 -8.15 1.66
C ALA A 290 -9.98 -8.41 2.55
N TRP A 291 -9.51 -9.66 2.62
CA TRP A 291 -8.27 -10.01 3.31
C TRP A 291 -7.08 -9.23 2.76
N ARG A 292 -6.95 -9.15 1.43
CA ARG A 292 -5.86 -8.43 0.78
C ARG A 292 -5.91 -6.94 1.04
N ALA A 293 -7.08 -6.31 1.02
CA ALA A 293 -7.25 -4.90 1.36
C ALA A 293 -6.77 -4.57 2.79
N VAL A 294 -7.09 -5.43 3.76
CA VAL A 294 -6.64 -5.30 5.17
C VAL A 294 -5.13 -5.56 5.30
N SER A 295 -4.66 -6.71 4.80
CA SER A 295 -3.24 -7.10 4.90
C SER A 295 -2.30 -6.19 4.12
N GLY A 296 -2.79 -5.48 3.10
CA GLY A 296 -2.05 -4.45 2.38
C GLY A 296 -2.24 -3.02 2.92
N CYS A 297 -2.97 -2.83 4.01
CA CYS A 297 -3.26 -1.51 4.60
C CYS A 297 -3.74 -0.44 3.59
N THR A 298 -4.74 -0.79 2.78
CA THR A 298 -5.28 0.11 1.73
C THR A 298 -6.54 0.86 2.13
N THR A 299 -7.03 0.61 3.35
CA THR A 299 -8.20 1.28 3.92
C THR A 299 -8.09 2.81 4.01
N PRO A 300 -6.90 3.44 4.17
CA PRO A 300 -6.80 4.92 4.16
C PRO A 300 -7.27 5.57 2.85
N TYR A 301 -7.31 4.81 1.76
CA TYR A 301 -7.71 5.27 0.43
C TYR A 301 -9.21 5.10 0.15
N SER A 302 -10.01 4.80 1.17
CA SER A 302 -11.46 4.68 1.05
C SER A 302 -12.12 6.07 0.95
N SER A 303 -12.92 6.29 -0.09
CA SER A 303 -13.70 7.54 -0.25
C SER A 303 -14.69 7.80 0.88
N TYR A 304 -15.09 6.76 1.62
CA TYR A 304 -15.95 6.89 2.80
C TYR A 304 -15.28 7.74 3.90
N LEU A 305 -13.98 7.55 4.13
CA LEU A 305 -13.24 8.28 5.18
C LEU A 305 -13.14 9.77 4.89
N TRP A 306 -13.23 10.14 3.61
CA TRP A 306 -13.15 11.51 3.12
C TRP A 306 -14.53 12.14 2.88
N GLY A 307 -15.61 11.52 3.39
CA GLY A 307 -16.98 12.01 3.25
C GLY A 307 -17.56 11.91 1.83
N GLY A 308 -16.89 11.20 0.93
CA GLY A 308 -17.21 11.17 -0.50
C GLY A 308 -18.22 10.09 -0.91
N SER A 309 -18.48 9.08 -0.09
CA SER A 309 -19.33 7.94 -0.50
C SER A 309 -19.95 7.15 0.66
N SER A 310 -20.85 6.22 0.33
CA SER A 310 -21.33 5.23 1.29
C SER A 310 -20.21 4.25 1.68
N LEU A 311 -20.29 3.62 2.86
CA LEU A 311 -19.28 2.63 3.28
C LEU A 311 -19.06 1.56 2.19
N LYS A 312 -20.14 1.05 1.60
CA LYS A 312 -20.10 0.01 0.55
C LYS A 312 -19.28 0.44 -0.68
N ASP A 313 -19.46 1.68 -1.11
CA ASP A 313 -18.76 2.23 -2.27
C ASP A 313 -17.31 2.56 -1.92
N GLY A 314 -17.08 3.07 -0.70
CA GLY A 314 -15.75 3.30 -0.14
C GLY A 314 -14.86 2.05 -0.05
N LEU A 315 -15.44 0.84 -0.02
CA LEU A 315 -14.67 -0.40 -0.05
C LEU A 315 -14.03 -0.70 -1.41
N VAL A 316 -14.49 -0.09 -2.52
CA VAL A 316 -14.01 -0.44 -3.86
C VAL A 316 -12.52 -0.19 -3.99
N VAL A 317 -12.07 1.02 -3.66
CA VAL A 317 -10.65 1.39 -3.83
C VAL A 317 -9.70 0.49 -3.02
N PRO A 318 -9.89 0.28 -1.70
CA PRO A 318 -9.04 -0.62 -0.95
C PRO A 318 -8.93 -2.03 -1.58
N GLU A 319 -10.07 -2.61 -1.96
CA GLU A 319 -10.11 -3.94 -2.60
C GLU A 319 -9.41 -3.94 -3.97
N MET A 320 -9.55 -2.88 -4.76
CA MET A 320 -8.96 -2.79 -6.12
C MET A 320 -7.45 -2.54 -6.09
N ILE A 321 -6.94 -1.73 -5.17
CA ILE A 321 -5.50 -1.47 -5.06
C ILE A 321 -4.76 -2.80 -4.87
N MET A 322 -5.17 -3.59 -3.88
CA MET A 322 -4.49 -4.85 -3.58
C MET A 322 -4.75 -5.94 -4.59
N ALA A 323 -5.96 -6.03 -5.15
CA ALA A 323 -6.23 -6.98 -6.22
C ALA A 323 -5.33 -6.75 -7.45
N MET A 324 -5.09 -5.49 -7.81
CA MET A 324 -4.20 -5.16 -8.93
C MET A 324 -2.73 -5.41 -8.60
N HIS A 325 -2.29 -5.13 -7.37
CA HIS A 325 -0.95 -5.54 -6.92
C HIS A 325 -0.79 -7.05 -7.02
N ASP A 326 -1.73 -7.81 -6.46
CA ASP A 326 -1.67 -9.27 -6.46
C ASP A 326 -1.57 -9.83 -7.89
N LEU A 327 -2.37 -9.32 -8.83
CA LEU A 327 -2.32 -9.73 -10.24
C LEU A 327 -0.97 -9.42 -10.89
N LEU A 328 -0.45 -8.19 -10.72
CA LEU A 328 0.77 -7.76 -11.39
C LEU A 328 2.05 -8.29 -10.71
N ASP A 329 1.97 -8.68 -9.44
CA ASP A 329 3.10 -9.19 -8.66
C ASP A 329 3.13 -10.70 -8.47
N TRP A 330 2.09 -11.43 -8.89
CA TRP A 330 1.93 -12.85 -8.58
C TRP A 330 3.17 -13.69 -8.90
N ARG A 331 3.82 -13.46 -10.04
CA ARG A 331 5.09 -14.13 -10.38
C ARG A 331 6.19 -13.90 -9.36
N SER A 332 6.42 -12.65 -8.99
CA SER A 332 7.46 -12.28 -8.03
C SER A 332 7.13 -12.85 -6.65
N ASP A 333 5.86 -12.84 -6.25
CA ASP A 333 5.42 -13.40 -4.98
C ASP A 333 5.58 -14.92 -4.95
N MET A 334 5.20 -15.64 -6.01
CA MET A 334 5.42 -17.09 -6.12
C MET A 334 6.90 -17.45 -6.15
N ALA A 335 7.73 -16.69 -6.86
CA ALA A 335 9.17 -16.90 -6.86
C ALA A 335 9.80 -16.71 -5.47
N ALA A 336 9.24 -15.79 -4.67
CA ALA A 336 9.63 -15.52 -3.30
C ALA A 336 8.99 -16.47 -2.27
N ARG A 337 8.05 -17.34 -2.68
CA ARG A 337 7.16 -18.11 -1.79
C ARG A 337 6.38 -17.23 -0.82
N ASN A 338 6.04 -16.02 -1.26
CA ASN A 338 5.17 -15.13 -0.53
C ASN A 338 3.71 -15.54 -0.76
N HIS A 339 3.05 -15.98 0.31
CA HIS A 339 1.65 -16.39 0.27
C HIS A 339 0.67 -15.21 0.35
N GLU A 340 1.12 -14.01 0.71
CA GLU A 340 0.30 -12.79 0.84
C GLU A 340 -0.06 -12.24 -0.55
N ASN A 341 -0.79 -13.03 -1.33
CA ASN A 341 -1.24 -12.70 -2.67
C ASN A 341 -2.61 -13.34 -2.93
N GLY A 342 -3.57 -12.55 -3.39
CA GLY A 342 -4.93 -12.99 -3.63
C GLY A 342 -5.06 -14.09 -4.70
N VAL A 343 -4.24 -14.09 -5.74
CA VAL A 343 -4.27 -15.14 -6.77
C VAL A 343 -3.88 -16.50 -6.17
N SER A 344 -2.90 -16.51 -5.27
CA SER A 344 -2.49 -17.72 -4.54
C SER A 344 -3.60 -18.24 -3.64
N ALA A 345 -4.31 -17.36 -2.95
CA ALA A 345 -5.49 -17.74 -2.16
C ALA A 345 -6.59 -18.34 -3.04
N VAL A 346 -6.89 -17.73 -4.19
CA VAL A 346 -7.87 -18.26 -5.14
C VAL A 346 -7.44 -19.63 -5.67
N TYR A 347 -6.14 -19.86 -5.93
CA TYR A 347 -5.63 -21.19 -6.28
C TYR A 347 -5.85 -22.19 -5.15
N GLY A 348 -5.55 -21.81 -3.91
CA GLY A 348 -5.79 -22.64 -2.72
C GLY A 348 -7.26 -22.92 -2.40
N LEU A 349 -8.18 -22.06 -2.87
CA LEU A 349 -9.63 -22.33 -2.85
C LEU A 349 -10.07 -23.35 -3.91
N GLY A 350 -9.16 -23.83 -4.76
CA GLY A 350 -9.41 -24.90 -5.74
C GLY A 350 -9.72 -24.42 -7.16
N PHE A 351 -9.54 -23.14 -7.47
CA PHE A 351 -9.78 -22.61 -8.82
C PHE A 351 -8.58 -22.91 -9.74
N LYS A 352 -8.82 -23.67 -10.81
CA LYS A 352 -7.78 -24.07 -11.77
C LYS A 352 -7.17 -22.89 -12.53
N ASP A 353 -7.99 -21.94 -12.95
CA ASP A 353 -7.53 -20.68 -13.59
C ASP A 353 -7.66 -19.53 -12.58
N ALA A 354 -6.86 -19.60 -11.53
CA ALA A 354 -6.93 -18.66 -10.40
C ALA A 354 -6.68 -17.21 -10.84
N PHE A 355 -5.72 -16.98 -11.74
CA PHE A 355 -5.38 -15.65 -12.24
C PHE A 355 -6.56 -15.03 -12.99
N HIS A 356 -7.14 -15.75 -13.96
CA HIS A 356 -8.29 -15.23 -14.71
C HIS A 356 -9.51 -15.03 -13.81
N THR A 357 -9.78 -15.98 -12.91
CA THR A 357 -10.88 -15.89 -11.95
C THR A 357 -10.77 -14.63 -11.09
N TYR A 358 -9.56 -14.33 -10.60
CA TYR A 358 -9.32 -13.15 -9.78
C TYR A 358 -9.39 -11.86 -10.59
N LEU A 359 -8.85 -11.83 -11.83
CA LEU A 359 -8.94 -10.70 -12.75
C LEU A 359 -10.40 -10.36 -13.10
N GLU A 360 -11.18 -11.35 -13.52
CA GLU A 360 -12.58 -11.14 -13.90
C GLU A 360 -13.40 -10.61 -12.71
N SER A 361 -13.27 -11.24 -11.54
CA SER A 361 -13.96 -10.82 -10.32
C SER A 361 -13.53 -9.43 -9.85
N THR A 362 -12.27 -9.04 -10.05
CA THR A 362 -11.76 -7.69 -9.78
C THR A 362 -12.41 -6.65 -10.70
N LEU A 363 -12.48 -6.93 -12.01
CA LEU A 363 -13.14 -6.05 -12.98
C LEU A 363 -14.64 -5.92 -12.70
N GLU A 364 -15.30 -7.01 -12.33
CA GLU A 364 -16.71 -7.00 -11.93
C GLU A 364 -16.92 -6.15 -10.67
N ARG A 365 -16.05 -6.26 -9.67
CA ARG A 365 -16.11 -5.42 -8.49
C ARG A 365 -15.91 -3.94 -8.84
N ALA A 366 -14.94 -3.61 -9.68
CA ALA A 366 -14.77 -2.25 -10.19
C ALA A 366 -16.02 -1.71 -10.90
N SER A 367 -16.86 -2.56 -11.49
CA SER A 367 -18.09 -2.12 -12.16
C SER A 367 -19.20 -1.64 -11.22
N SER A 368 -19.09 -1.93 -9.92
CA SER A 368 -20.06 -1.48 -8.90
C SER A 368 -19.86 -0.03 -8.48
N GLU A 369 -18.62 0.48 -8.53
CA GLU A 369 -18.28 1.91 -8.43
C GLU A 369 -17.18 2.18 -9.48
N PRO A 370 -17.57 2.54 -10.72
CA PRO A 370 -16.64 2.62 -11.84
C PRO A 370 -15.57 3.69 -11.71
N LEU A 371 -15.87 4.83 -11.10
CA LEU A 371 -14.94 5.96 -11.03
C LEU A 371 -13.75 5.60 -10.15
N SER A 372 -14.02 5.19 -8.91
CA SER A 372 -13.10 4.67 -7.92
C SER A 372 -12.37 3.44 -8.43
N GLY A 373 -13.10 2.49 -9.04
CA GLY A 373 -12.51 1.28 -9.61
C GLY A 373 -11.49 1.58 -10.70
N ALA A 374 -11.82 2.47 -11.64
CA ALA A 374 -10.92 2.86 -12.72
C ALA A 374 -9.66 3.58 -12.21
N HIS A 375 -9.81 4.51 -11.26
CA HIS A 375 -8.69 5.25 -10.68
C HIS A 375 -7.76 4.34 -9.87
N ALA A 376 -8.31 3.44 -9.05
CA ALA A 376 -7.53 2.45 -8.31
C ALA A 376 -6.70 1.55 -9.23
N MET A 377 -7.34 1.00 -10.27
CA MET A 377 -6.64 0.17 -11.25
C MET A 377 -5.58 0.97 -12.02
N ALA A 378 -5.88 2.20 -12.43
CA ALA A 378 -4.95 3.06 -13.15
C ALA A 378 -3.73 3.41 -12.29
N GLY A 379 -3.91 3.78 -11.02
CA GLY A 379 -2.82 4.15 -10.11
C GLY A 379 -1.83 3.01 -9.89
N VAL A 380 -2.33 1.79 -9.66
CA VAL A 380 -1.47 0.61 -9.45
C VAL A 380 -0.77 0.19 -10.73
N VAL A 381 -1.46 0.21 -11.88
CA VAL A 381 -0.83 -0.08 -13.17
C VAL A 381 0.22 0.96 -13.50
N TYR A 382 -0.04 2.23 -13.19
CA TYR A 382 0.92 3.31 -13.36
C TYR A 382 2.18 3.05 -12.53
N LEU A 383 2.01 2.75 -11.24
CA LEU A 383 3.09 2.40 -10.32
C LEU A 383 4.00 1.29 -10.87
N HIS A 384 3.42 0.20 -11.35
CA HIS A 384 4.17 -0.97 -11.85
C HIS A 384 5.07 -0.65 -13.04
N PHE A 385 4.74 0.37 -13.83
CA PHE A 385 5.55 0.74 -15.00
C PHE A 385 6.46 1.94 -14.77
N THR A 386 6.30 2.68 -13.68
CA THR A 386 7.12 3.87 -13.39
C THR A 386 8.05 3.75 -12.20
N SER A 387 7.71 2.94 -11.18
CA SER A 387 8.51 2.88 -9.94
C SER A 387 9.81 2.11 -10.07
N ILE A 388 10.83 2.56 -9.33
CA ILE A 388 12.13 1.91 -9.19
C ILE A 388 12.03 0.46 -8.73
N ARG A 389 10.97 0.09 -7.98
CA ARG A 389 10.75 -1.28 -7.51
C ARG A 389 10.49 -2.24 -8.66
N TYR A 390 9.80 -1.77 -9.70
CA TYR A 390 9.35 -2.61 -10.81
C TYR A 390 10.20 -2.43 -12.06
N GLY A 391 10.84 -1.26 -12.23
CA GLY A 391 11.93 -1.11 -13.19
C GLY A 391 11.55 -1.34 -14.66
N SER A 392 10.27 -1.08 -15.01
CA SER A 392 9.58 -1.30 -16.29
C SER A 392 9.41 -2.77 -16.72
N TYR A 393 8.39 -3.01 -17.53
CA TYR A 393 7.94 -4.35 -17.94
C TYR A 393 8.93 -5.06 -18.86
N ARG A 394 9.38 -6.25 -18.49
CA ARG A 394 10.35 -7.03 -19.30
C ARG A 394 9.86 -8.43 -19.66
N TYR A 395 8.62 -8.76 -19.33
CA TYR A 395 8.14 -10.12 -19.53
C TYR A 395 7.95 -10.42 -21.03
N ARG A 396 8.64 -11.46 -21.50
CA ARG A 396 8.49 -12.03 -22.85
C ARG A 396 8.07 -13.49 -22.73
N GLY A 397 6.90 -13.83 -23.26
CA GLY A 397 6.34 -15.17 -23.16
C GLY A 397 5.20 -15.37 -24.12
N ASP A 398 4.57 -16.54 -24.04
CA ASP A 398 3.41 -16.87 -24.86
C ASP A 398 2.20 -16.03 -24.40
N ILE A 399 1.75 -15.13 -25.27
CA ILE A 399 0.61 -14.26 -24.98
C ILE A 399 -0.66 -15.10 -24.99
N LYS A 400 -1.43 -15.05 -23.89
CA LYS A 400 -2.73 -15.72 -23.80
C LYS A 400 -3.74 -15.03 -24.72
N LYS A 401 -4.75 -15.78 -25.19
CA LYS A 401 -5.86 -15.19 -25.93
C LYS A 401 -6.60 -14.17 -25.04
N PRO A 402 -6.91 -12.95 -25.53
CA PRO A 402 -7.69 -11.98 -24.78
C PRO A 402 -9.05 -12.52 -24.34
N CYS A 403 -9.45 -12.25 -23.09
CA CYS A 403 -10.78 -12.59 -22.60
C CYS A 403 -11.80 -11.51 -23.00
N GLN A 404 -12.82 -11.91 -23.75
CA GLN A 404 -13.89 -11.02 -24.19
C GLN A 404 -14.72 -10.47 -23.02
N MET A 405 -14.88 -11.26 -21.95
CA MET A 405 -15.59 -10.81 -20.75
C MET A 405 -14.83 -9.69 -20.05
N CYS A 406 -13.55 -9.91 -19.72
CA CYS A 406 -12.70 -8.90 -19.12
C CYS A 406 -12.63 -7.62 -19.97
N GLN A 407 -12.51 -7.74 -21.29
CA GLN A 407 -12.54 -6.59 -22.19
C GLN A 407 -13.87 -5.83 -22.11
N ARG A 408 -15.00 -6.55 -22.16
CA ARG A 408 -16.34 -5.94 -22.08
C ARG A 408 -16.56 -5.20 -20.76
N VAL A 409 -16.20 -5.82 -19.64
CA VAL A 409 -16.34 -5.21 -18.30
C VAL A 409 -15.44 -3.99 -18.18
N LEU A 410 -14.16 -4.08 -18.59
CA LEU A 410 -13.24 -2.94 -18.52
C LEU A 410 -13.67 -1.78 -19.42
N ARG A 411 -14.24 -2.05 -20.61
CA ARG A 411 -14.85 -1.00 -21.47
C ARG A 411 -15.98 -0.29 -20.76
N ASN A 412 -16.86 -1.03 -20.11
CA ASN A 412 -17.99 -0.47 -19.38
C ASN A 412 -17.54 0.35 -18.17
N VAL A 413 -16.56 -0.14 -17.39
CA VAL A 413 -15.95 0.60 -16.28
C VAL A 413 -15.33 1.91 -16.79
N THR A 414 -14.52 1.83 -17.85
CA THR A 414 -13.87 3.00 -18.48
C THR A 414 -14.90 4.06 -18.86
N ALA A 415 -15.96 3.67 -19.60
CA ALA A 415 -16.97 4.60 -20.07
C ALA A 415 -17.76 5.23 -18.90
N LYS A 416 -18.14 4.43 -17.90
CA LYS A 416 -18.89 4.93 -16.73
C LYS A 416 -18.04 5.79 -15.80
N ALA A 417 -16.72 5.63 -15.81
CA ALA A 417 -15.79 6.50 -15.10
C ALA A 417 -15.53 7.84 -15.83
N GLY A 418 -16.12 8.05 -17.02
CA GLY A 418 -15.88 9.25 -17.84
C GLY A 418 -14.50 9.27 -18.52
N LEU A 419 -13.84 8.12 -18.64
CA LEU A 419 -12.52 7.99 -19.25
C LEU A 419 -12.60 7.45 -20.68
N GLU A 420 -11.53 7.65 -21.44
CA GLU A 420 -11.47 7.23 -22.85
C GLU A 420 -11.00 5.77 -22.98
N TRP A 421 -11.64 5.03 -23.87
CA TRP A 421 -11.13 3.74 -24.33
C TRP A 421 -10.00 3.95 -25.34
N LYS A 422 -8.75 3.95 -24.86
CA LYS A 422 -7.56 4.28 -25.62
C LYS A 422 -6.41 3.33 -25.25
N PRO A 423 -6.47 2.04 -25.63
CA PRO A 423 -5.42 1.08 -25.31
C PRO A 423 -4.08 1.51 -25.90
N VAL A 424 -3.07 1.71 -25.04
CA VAL A 424 -1.70 2.10 -25.41
C VAL A 424 -0.71 1.20 -24.67
N PRO A 425 0.35 0.68 -25.30
CA PRO A 425 1.33 -0.15 -24.60
C PRO A 425 2.03 0.62 -23.47
N PRO A 426 2.28 -0.01 -22.30
CA PRO A 426 3.08 0.58 -21.24
C PRO A 426 4.57 0.69 -21.63
N PRO A 427 5.36 1.50 -20.90
CA PRO A 427 6.82 1.53 -21.04
C PRO A 427 7.45 0.13 -20.86
N SER A 428 8.21 -0.31 -21.86
CA SER A 428 8.91 -1.59 -21.85
C SER A 428 10.36 -1.53 -21.33
N ILE A 429 10.89 -0.32 -21.11
CA ILE A 429 12.22 -0.08 -20.56
C ILE A 429 12.20 1.13 -19.62
N TRP A 430 13.19 1.23 -18.74
CA TRP A 430 13.24 2.26 -17.70
C TRP A 430 13.18 3.66 -18.31
N SER A 431 14.05 3.95 -19.28
CA SER A 431 14.13 5.27 -19.94
C SER A 431 12.84 5.68 -20.66
N ALA A 432 12.09 4.73 -21.22
CA ALA A 432 10.77 5.01 -21.80
C ALA A 432 9.75 5.51 -20.76
N GLY A 433 9.99 5.21 -19.48
CA GLY A 433 9.22 5.69 -18.33
C GLY A 433 9.56 7.12 -17.88
N ASP A 434 10.65 7.73 -18.34
CA ASP A 434 11.16 9.00 -17.80
C ASP A 434 10.13 10.13 -17.89
N LYS A 435 9.50 10.26 -19.07
CA LYS A 435 8.49 11.30 -19.28
C LYS A 435 7.33 11.17 -18.29
N PHE A 436 6.91 9.94 -17.98
CA PHE A 436 5.78 9.68 -17.09
C PHE A 436 6.19 9.96 -15.64
N ARG A 437 7.34 9.46 -15.20
CA ARG A 437 7.89 9.81 -13.87
C ARG A 437 7.94 11.31 -13.65
N GLU A 438 8.30 12.08 -14.68
CA GLU A 438 8.31 13.54 -14.57
C GLU A 438 6.91 14.16 -14.48
N LEU A 439 5.91 13.63 -15.20
CA LEU A 439 4.51 14.04 -14.98
C LEU A 439 4.11 13.81 -13.53
N SER A 440 4.32 12.60 -12.98
CA SER A 440 3.98 12.29 -11.58
C SER A 440 4.78 13.10 -10.56
N LYS A 441 6.02 13.49 -10.90
CA LYS A 441 6.80 14.39 -10.05
C LYS A 441 6.17 15.77 -9.97
N ARG A 442 5.64 16.32 -11.06
CA ARG A 442 4.94 17.62 -11.03
C ARG A 442 3.67 17.60 -10.18
N VAL A 443 2.95 16.48 -10.14
CA VAL A 443 1.80 16.34 -9.23
C VAL A 443 2.25 16.49 -7.77
N VAL A 444 3.33 15.82 -7.38
CA VAL A 444 3.87 15.93 -6.01
C VAL A 444 4.47 17.31 -5.75
N ASP A 445 5.25 17.84 -6.68
CA ASP A 445 6.03 19.05 -6.44
C ASP A 445 5.23 20.34 -6.58
N ARG A 446 4.03 20.28 -7.19
CA ARG A 446 3.26 21.49 -7.55
C ARG A 446 1.76 21.32 -7.40
N PHE A 447 1.28 20.16 -6.94
CA PHE A 447 -0.15 19.80 -6.96
C PHE A 447 -0.80 19.99 -8.35
N GLU A 448 -0.02 19.77 -9.41
CA GLU A 448 -0.49 19.98 -10.79
C GLU A 448 -1.38 18.81 -11.23
N GLU A 449 -2.53 19.11 -11.83
CA GLU A 449 -3.35 18.08 -12.47
C GLU A 449 -2.64 17.50 -13.69
N GLN A 450 -2.60 16.18 -13.79
CA GLN A 450 -1.98 15.46 -14.89
C GLN A 450 -2.89 14.30 -15.31
N PRO A 451 -2.88 13.90 -16.60
CA PRO A 451 -3.74 12.83 -17.10
C PRO A 451 -3.25 11.42 -16.70
N LEU A 452 -2.69 11.26 -15.50
CA LEU A 452 -2.05 10.02 -15.03
C LEU A 452 -3.05 8.86 -14.94
N VAL A 453 -4.30 9.16 -14.55
CA VAL A 453 -5.39 8.18 -14.51
C VAL A 453 -5.63 7.61 -15.90
N GLN A 454 -5.80 8.48 -16.90
CA GLN A 454 -6.02 8.05 -18.28
C GLN A 454 -4.79 7.26 -18.80
N ILE A 455 -3.57 7.67 -18.46
CA ILE A 455 -2.34 6.97 -18.85
C ILE A 455 -2.31 5.55 -18.27
N GLY A 456 -2.47 5.40 -16.96
CA GLY A 456 -2.46 4.10 -16.29
C GLY A 456 -3.58 3.18 -16.78
N LEU A 457 -4.79 3.72 -16.98
CA LEU A 457 -5.90 2.96 -17.52
C LEU A 457 -5.67 2.54 -18.98
N SER A 458 -5.09 3.41 -19.81
CA SER A 458 -4.74 3.09 -21.21
C SER A 458 -3.76 1.91 -21.30
N TRP A 459 -2.83 1.81 -20.35
CA TRP A 459 -1.92 0.67 -20.23
C TRP A 459 -2.67 -0.60 -19.83
N LEU A 460 -3.56 -0.54 -18.84
CA LEU A 460 -4.38 -1.70 -18.46
C LEU A 460 -5.26 -2.18 -19.61
N GLN A 461 -5.91 -1.25 -20.31
CA GLN A 461 -6.71 -1.52 -21.49
C GLN A 461 -5.87 -2.26 -22.53
N HIS A 462 -4.64 -1.81 -22.80
CA HIS A 462 -3.72 -2.50 -23.70
C HIS A 462 -3.45 -3.93 -23.24
N LEU A 463 -3.02 -4.12 -21.98
CA LEU A 463 -2.71 -5.45 -21.42
C LEU A 463 -3.89 -6.41 -21.54
N VAL A 464 -5.11 -5.94 -21.31
CA VAL A 464 -6.32 -6.77 -21.41
C VAL A 464 -6.67 -7.09 -22.86
N VAL A 465 -6.62 -6.11 -23.78
CA VAL A 465 -7.01 -6.35 -25.19
C VAL A 465 -5.97 -7.12 -25.99
N SER A 466 -4.69 -6.99 -25.67
CA SER A 466 -3.62 -7.75 -26.30
C SER A 466 -3.49 -9.16 -25.71
N GLY A 467 -4.02 -9.37 -24.50
CA GLY A 467 -3.83 -10.60 -23.73
C GLY A 467 -2.51 -10.64 -22.94
N GLU A 468 -1.71 -9.57 -23.03
CA GLU A 468 -0.45 -9.43 -22.30
C GLU A 468 -0.61 -9.37 -20.78
N ILE A 469 -1.81 -9.09 -20.26
CA ILE A 469 -2.09 -9.24 -18.83
C ILE A 469 -1.79 -10.67 -18.35
N GLY A 470 -1.95 -11.68 -19.23
CA GLY A 470 -1.64 -13.08 -18.92
C GLY A 470 -0.14 -13.34 -18.74
N LEU A 471 0.75 -12.45 -19.14
CA LEU A 471 2.18 -12.63 -18.87
C LEU A 471 2.52 -12.47 -17.38
N PHE A 472 1.66 -11.84 -16.57
CA PHE A 472 1.78 -11.82 -15.11
C PHE A 472 1.26 -13.10 -14.44
N ASP A 473 0.54 -13.94 -15.19
CA ASP A 473 0.10 -15.26 -14.75
C ASP A 473 1.31 -16.19 -14.68
N ALA A 474 1.62 -16.72 -13.50
CA ALA A 474 2.75 -17.61 -13.30
C ALA A 474 2.63 -18.93 -14.09
N LEU A 475 1.46 -19.35 -14.57
CA LEU A 475 1.30 -20.52 -15.45
C LEU A 475 1.85 -20.31 -16.86
N VAL A 476 2.01 -19.06 -17.30
CA VAL A 476 2.53 -18.77 -18.64
C VAL A 476 4.02 -19.12 -18.72
N ARG A 477 4.42 -19.82 -19.77
CA ARG A 477 5.84 -20.09 -20.00
C ARG A 477 6.53 -18.85 -20.52
N MET A 478 7.65 -18.54 -19.91
CA MET A 478 8.43 -17.35 -20.19
C MET A 478 9.83 -17.75 -20.62
N LYS A 479 10.37 -17.03 -21.62
CA LYS A 479 11.81 -17.07 -21.86
C LYS A 479 12.49 -16.34 -20.71
N THR A 480 13.69 -16.78 -20.34
CA THR A 480 14.50 -16.12 -19.31
C THR A 480 14.55 -14.62 -19.57
N LEU A 481 14.39 -13.79 -18.54
CA LEU A 481 14.42 -12.34 -18.67
C LEU A 481 15.68 -11.91 -19.44
N ASP A 482 15.52 -11.04 -20.44
CA ASP A 482 16.62 -10.54 -21.25
C ASP A 482 17.59 -9.75 -20.36
N SER A 483 18.76 -10.35 -20.09
CA SER A 483 19.80 -9.77 -19.25
C SER A 483 20.53 -8.59 -19.92
N ARG A 484 20.26 -8.32 -21.21
CA ARG A 484 20.96 -7.31 -22.02
C ARG A 484 20.12 -6.08 -22.37
N ALA A 485 18.86 -6.00 -21.95
CA ALA A 485 18.05 -4.80 -22.13
C ALA A 485 18.46 -3.74 -21.10
N GLU A 486 19.38 -2.86 -21.49
CA GLU A 486 19.77 -1.67 -20.73
C GLU A 486 18.73 -0.56 -20.84
#